data_AF-A0A2V8B034-F1
#
_entry.id   AF-A0A2V8B034-F1
#
_cell.length_a   1.000
_cell.length_b   1.000
_cell.length_c   1.000
_cell.angle_alpha   90.00
_cell.angle_beta   90.00
_cell.angle_gamma   90.00
#
_symmetry.space_group_name_H-M   'P 1'
#
loop_
_entity.id
_entity.type
_entity.pdbx_description
1 polymer ?
#
loop_
_entity_poly.entity_id
_entity_poly.type
_entity_poly.pdbx_seq_one_letter_code
_entity_poly.pdbx_strand_id
1 'polypeptide(L)'
;MLSNTASTGILNNATFRQNAINAGLPANFFVANPDVLGTINNNTAQGTLPGTSFRTNIGGSKYSALQIEMRRRLAGGLQAQANYTFGHQYVTSGSAALTNGLSFFTFRRPQYYLRNSGDPGDITHAFKLNLVYDLPFGEARRIGADGGVRDRIVGGWQIGASTIARSGRLIDLGNLRLVGMTRAELEKIFDLRVDAAGRKVWMLPQDVIDQTIAAFSVSATSPTGYAGAPPTGRYLAPANGPDCIEVDSGARYGQCASQSLVVTGPMFRQTDLRVSKRTRVAGRTDFELAIEMLNAFNQPNFVPVGGVATNTAVGNNINNYEVTTLTGTNTSRQIQLVTRFNW
;
A
#
# COMPACT_ATOMS: atom_id res chain seq x y z
N MET A 1 -14.91 10.40 -32.92
CA MET A 1 -15.83 10.23 -31.78
C MET A 1 -15.14 10.82 -30.56
N LEU A 2 -15.63 11.94 -30.03
CA LEU A 2 -15.04 12.59 -28.85
C LEU A 2 -15.64 11.97 -27.57
N SER A 3 -14.81 11.56 -26.61
CA SER A 3 -15.21 10.84 -25.39
C SER A 3 -16.16 11.67 -24.53
N ASN A 4 -17.24 11.06 -24.05
CA ASN A 4 -18.42 11.80 -23.58
C ASN A 4 -18.95 11.35 -22.22
N THR A 5 -18.08 11.21 -21.23
CA THR A 5 -18.50 10.73 -19.89
C THR A 5 -17.87 11.45 -18.70
N ALA A 6 -17.03 12.47 -18.91
CA ALA A 6 -16.56 13.32 -17.81
C ALA A 6 -17.52 14.51 -17.57
N SER A 7 -17.51 15.08 -16.36
CA SER A 7 -18.33 16.24 -15.97
C SER A 7 -18.05 17.52 -16.78
N THR A 8 -17.00 17.50 -17.62
CA THR A 8 -16.58 18.58 -18.52
C THR A 8 -16.80 18.26 -20.00
N GLY A 9 -17.41 17.10 -20.32
CA GLY A 9 -17.73 16.70 -21.68
C GLY A 9 -18.86 17.52 -22.31
N ILE A 10 -18.96 17.47 -23.64
CA ILE A 10 -19.95 18.24 -24.43
C ILE A 10 -21.41 18.02 -23.99
N LEU A 11 -21.73 16.85 -23.40
CA LEU A 11 -23.09 16.55 -22.90
C LEU A 11 -23.39 17.06 -21.49
N ASN A 12 -22.37 17.17 -20.64
CA ASN A 12 -22.50 17.49 -19.22
C ASN A 12 -22.17 18.95 -18.90
N ASN A 13 -21.65 19.70 -19.87
CA ASN A 13 -21.39 21.14 -19.77
C ASN A 13 -22.44 21.92 -20.58
N ALA A 14 -23.27 22.71 -19.89
CA ALA A 14 -24.36 23.47 -20.52
C ALA A 14 -23.88 24.42 -21.63
N THR A 15 -22.73 25.06 -21.45
CA THR A 15 -22.14 25.98 -22.44
C THR A 15 -21.71 25.24 -23.70
N PHE A 16 -21.06 24.08 -23.57
CA PHE A 16 -20.64 23.29 -24.72
C PHE A 16 -21.82 22.66 -25.45
N ARG A 17 -22.88 22.27 -24.74
CA ARG A 17 -24.12 21.79 -25.34
C ARG A 17 -24.84 22.89 -26.13
N GLN A 18 -24.89 24.11 -25.59
CA GLN A 18 -25.47 25.24 -26.31
C GLN A 18 -24.69 25.57 -27.59
N ASN A 19 -23.35 25.53 -27.53
CA ASN A 19 -22.51 25.74 -28.71
C ASN A 19 -22.70 24.65 -29.77
N ALA A 20 -22.90 23.39 -29.36
CA ALA A 20 -23.18 22.28 -30.27
C ALA A 20 -24.54 22.43 -30.98
N ILE A 21 -25.57 22.87 -30.26
CA ILE A 21 -26.90 23.15 -30.82
C ILE A 21 -26.81 24.31 -31.82
N ASN A 22 -26.10 25.38 -31.46
CA ASN A 22 -25.89 26.53 -32.35
C ASN A 22 -25.10 26.16 -33.62
N ALA A 23 -24.25 25.13 -33.56
CA ALA A 23 -23.52 24.58 -34.70
C ALA A 23 -24.36 23.57 -35.53
N GLY A 24 -25.64 23.37 -35.22
CA GLY A 24 -26.55 22.50 -35.97
C GLY A 24 -26.36 20.99 -35.72
N LEU A 25 -25.65 20.61 -34.65
CA LEU A 25 -25.45 19.20 -34.32
C LEU A 25 -26.72 18.60 -33.67
N PRO A 26 -27.24 17.46 -34.14
CA PRO A 26 -28.42 16.83 -33.54
C PRO A 26 -28.16 16.40 -32.08
N ALA A 27 -29.18 16.48 -31.22
CA ALA A 27 -29.06 16.17 -29.79
C ALA A 27 -28.59 14.71 -29.50
N ASN A 28 -28.84 13.82 -30.46
CA ASN A 28 -28.55 12.40 -30.47
C ASN A 28 -27.32 12.04 -31.30
N PHE A 29 -26.52 13.03 -31.74
CA PHE A 29 -25.38 12.80 -32.64
C PHE A 29 -24.31 11.84 -32.07
N PHE A 30 -24.30 11.59 -30.75
CA PHE A 30 -23.27 10.75 -30.11
C PHE A 30 -23.72 9.81 -28.98
N VAL A 31 -25.02 9.68 -28.65
CA VAL A 31 -25.46 8.81 -27.54
C VAL A 31 -26.67 7.99 -27.92
N ALA A 32 -26.54 6.66 -27.77
CA ALA A 32 -27.67 5.76 -27.79
C ALA A 32 -28.47 5.93 -26.49
N ASN A 33 -29.75 6.29 -26.62
CA ASN A 33 -30.72 6.37 -25.52
C ASN A 33 -30.36 7.40 -24.41
N PRO A 34 -30.35 8.71 -24.75
CA PRO A 34 -30.01 9.78 -23.80
C PRO A 34 -31.03 9.98 -22.65
N ASP A 35 -32.23 9.38 -22.77
CA ASP A 35 -33.33 9.56 -21.84
C ASP A 35 -33.42 8.48 -20.74
N VAL A 36 -32.57 7.44 -20.80
CA VAL A 36 -32.43 6.48 -19.68
C VAL A 36 -31.62 7.13 -18.57
N LEU A 37 -32.35 7.84 -17.69
CA LEU A 37 -31.93 8.44 -16.42
C LEU A 37 -31.62 7.36 -15.35
N GLY A 38 -30.84 6.34 -15.70
CA GLY A 38 -30.29 5.42 -14.72
C GLY A 38 -29.13 6.09 -13.98
N THR A 39 -29.36 6.59 -12.77
CA THR A 39 -28.29 7.05 -11.89
C THR A 39 -27.55 5.82 -11.36
N ILE A 40 -26.31 5.58 -11.81
CA ILE A 40 -25.42 4.63 -11.14
C ILE A 40 -24.97 5.29 -9.82
N ASN A 41 -25.71 5.03 -8.73
CA ASN A 41 -25.28 5.34 -7.37
C ASN A 41 -24.20 4.34 -6.93
N ASN A 42 -23.00 4.45 -7.50
CA ASN A 42 -21.82 3.92 -6.83
C ASN A 42 -21.49 4.90 -5.71
N ASN A 43 -21.43 4.44 -4.47
CA ASN A 43 -21.21 5.23 -3.25
C ASN A 43 -19.76 5.78 -3.16
N THR A 44 -19.27 6.34 -4.26
CA THR A 44 -17.92 6.85 -4.47
C THR A 44 -18.03 8.23 -5.09
N ALA A 45 -17.11 9.12 -4.75
CA ALA A 45 -16.97 10.49 -5.25
C ALA A 45 -16.67 10.61 -6.76
N GLN A 46 -17.19 9.69 -7.57
CA GLN A 46 -16.98 9.50 -9.00
C GLN A 46 -18.34 9.75 -9.64
N GLY A 47 -18.48 10.93 -10.24
CA GLY A 47 -19.76 11.52 -10.65
C GLY A 47 -20.71 10.57 -11.37
N THR A 48 -22.00 10.83 -11.19
CA THR A 48 -23.13 10.11 -11.79
C THR A 48 -22.92 9.84 -13.28
N LEU A 49 -22.58 8.59 -13.63
CA LEU A 49 -22.61 8.14 -15.00
C LEU A 49 -24.06 7.72 -15.34
N PRO A 50 -24.66 8.22 -16.44
CA PRO A 50 -25.93 7.70 -16.92
C PRO A 50 -25.74 6.25 -17.38
N GLY A 51 -26.47 5.30 -16.78
CA GLY A 51 -26.39 3.89 -17.14
C GLY A 51 -27.21 2.96 -16.24
N THR A 52 -27.36 1.71 -16.69
CA THR A 52 -28.02 0.64 -15.93
C THR A 52 -26.98 -0.20 -15.19
N SER A 53 -27.06 -0.27 -13.86
CA SER A 53 -26.19 -1.16 -13.07
C SER A 53 -26.74 -2.58 -13.04
N PHE A 54 -25.91 -3.56 -13.44
CA PHE A 54 -26.23 -4.99 -13.27
C PHE A 54 -25.50 -5.54 -12.04
N ARG A 55 -26.25 -6.05 -11.06
CA ARG A 55 -25.67 -6.82 -9.95
C ARG A 55 -25.58 -8.28 -10.37
N THR A 56 -24.37 -8.84 -10.31
CA THR A 56 -24.10 -10.22 -10.69
C THR A 56 -23.14 -10.85 -9.68
N ASN A 57 -22.99 -12.18 -9.73
CA ASN A 57 -22.04 -12.96 -8.92
C ASN A 57 -20.85 -13.47 -9.75
N ILE A 58 -20.50 -12.78 -10.85
CA ILE A 58 -19.41 -13.19 -11.77
C ILE A 58 -18.00 -13.01 -11.19
N GLY A 59 -17.88 -12.32 -10.05
CA GLY A 59 -16.61 -12.08 -9.38
C GLY A 59 -16.05 -13.34 -8.71
N GLY A 60 -14.73 -13.48 -8.70
CA GLY A 60 -14.04 -14.59 -8.04
C GLY A 60 -12.77 -14.13 -7.33
N SER A 61 -12.35 -14.92 -6.35
CA SER A 61 -11.07 -14.76 -5.66
C SER A 61 -10.33 -16.10 -5.63
N LYS A 62 -9.01 -16.04 -5.67
CA LYS A 62 -8.11 -17.20 -5.58
C LYS A 62 -7.00 -16.86 -4.61
N TYR A 63 -6.73 -17.75 -3.67
CA TYR A 63 -5.63 -17.62 -2.73
C TYR A 63 -4.81 -18.90 -2.73
N SER A 64 -3.50 -18.76 -2.87
CA SER A 64 -2.56 -19.87 -2.83
C SER A 64 -1.45 -19.52 -1.85
N ALA A 65 -1.19 -20.41 -0.88
CA ALA A 65 -0.24 -20.14 0.17
C ALA A 65 0.54 -21.37 0.64
N LEU A 66 1.74 -21.10 1.13
CA LEU A 66 2.61 -21.98 1.87
C LEU A 66 2.81 -21.40 3.27
N GLN A 67 2.64 -22.23 4.30
CA GLN A 67 2.88 -21.85 5.69
C GLN A 67 3.86 -22.82 6.32
N ILE A 68 4.91 -22.27 6.95
CA ILE A 68 5.93 -23.01 7.66
C ILE A 68 5.95 -22.50 9.09
N GLU A 69 5.78 -23.41 10.04
CA GLU A 69 5.88 -23.12 11.46
C GLU A 69 6.98 -23.95 12.10
N MET A 70 7.89 -23.28 12.80
CA MET A 70 8.94 -23.90 13.59
C MET A 70 8.72 -23.56 15.05
N ARG A 71 8.61 -24.60 15.88
CA ARG A 71 8.46 -24.46 17.34
C ARG A 71 9.59 -25.19 18.04
N ARG A 72 10.37 -24.46 18.84
CA ARG A 72 11.28 -25.01 19.83
C ARG A 72 10.69 -24.79 21.22
N ARG A 73 10.33 -25.89 21.89
CA ARG A 73 9.98 -25.88 23.31
C ARG A 73 11.21 -25.48 24.14
N LEU A 74 10.97 -24.92 25.33
CA LEU A 74 12.03 -24.47 26.23
C LEU A 74 13.01 -25.62 26.50
N ALA A 75 14.24 -25.47 25.99
CA ALA A 75 15.31 -26.45 26.15
C ALA A 75 16.66 -25.73 26.18
N GLY A 76 17.43 -25.96 27.25
CA GLY A 76 18.70 -25.27 27.48
C GLY A 76 18.54 -23.75 27.63
N GLY A 77 17.43 -23.30 28.21
CA GLY A 77 17.09 -21.88 28.39
C GLY A 77 16.50 -21.20 27.16
N LEU A 78 16.44 -21.86 25.99
CA LEU A 78 15.91 -21.28 24.76
C LEU A 78 14.52 -21.81 24.41
N GLN A 79 13.57 -20.90 24.24
CA GLN A 79 12.27 -21.11 23.62
C GLN A 79 12.14 -20.22 22.39
N ALA A 80 11.66 -20.77 21.27
CA ALA A 80 11.49 -20.00 20.04
C ALA A 80 10.27 -20.49 19.24
N GLN A 81 9.58 -19.56 18.60
CA GLN A 81 8.53 -19.82 17.63
C GLN A 81 8.74 -18.92 16.43
N ALA A 82 8.89 -19.52 15.25
CA ALA A 82 8.98 -18.81 13.98
C ALA A 82 7.85 -19.26 13.06
N ASN A 83 7.18 -18.30 12.43
CA ASN A 83 6.14 -18.53 11.44
C ASN A 83 6.51 -17.80 10.15
N TYR A 84 6.45 -18.50 9.04
CA TYR A 84 6.64 -17.92 7.72
C TYR A 84 5.47 -18.30 6.81
N THR A 85 4.83 -17.30 6.24
CA THR A 85 3.77 -17.46 5.25
C THR A 85 4.22 -16.85 3.94
N PHE A 86 4.14 -17.63 2.88
CA PHE A 86 4.22 -17.16 1.51
C PHE A 86 2.83 -17.29 0.88
N GLY A 87 2.30 -16.23 0.28
CA GLY A 87 0.93 -16.22 -0.22
C GLY A 87 0.77 -15.33 -1.45
N HIS A 88 -0.16 -15.71 -2.32
CA HIS A 88 -0.64 -14.84 -3.39
C HIS A 88 -2.16 -14.85 -3.38
N GLN A 89 -2.74 -13.66 -3.37
CA GLN A 89 -4.18 -13.45 -3.48
C GLN A 89 -4.50 -12.71 -4.77
N TYR A 90 -5.37 -13.33 -5.56
CA TYR A 90 -5.93 -12.75 -6.76
C TYR A 90 -7.42 -12.52 -6.61
N VAL A 91 -7.89 -11.41 -7.15
CA VAL A 91 -9.30 -11.01 -7.19
C VAL A 91 -9.62 -10.55 -8.60
N THR A 92 -10.81 -10.87 -9.09
CA THR A 92 -11.21 -10.47 -10.45
C THR A 92 -11.66 -9.02 -10.58
N SER A 93 -11.68 -8.31 -9.45
CA SER A 93 -12.02 -6.90 -9.32
C SER A 93 -10.96 -6.28 -8.40
N GLY A 94 -10.10 -5.42 -8.95
CA GLY A 94 -8.93 -4.84 -8.28
C GLY A 94 -9.27 -4.11 -6.96
N SER A 95 -8.26 -3.77 -6.16
CA SER A 95 -8.39 -3.37 -4.75
C SER A 95 -9.32 -2.21 -4.41
N ALA A 96 -9.65 -1.34 -5.36
CA ALA A 96 -10.73 -0.35 -5.20
C ALA A 96 -12.12 -0.99 -4.99
N ALA A 97 -12.24 -2.30 -5.21
CA ALA A 97 -13.48 -3.07 -5.17
C ALA A 97 -13.86 -3.60 -3.78
N LEU A 98 -12.97 -3.60 -2.78
CA LEU A 98 -13.27 -4.17 -1.46
C LEU A 98 -14.02 -3.20 -0.53
N THR A 99 -13.92 -1.89 -0.77
CA THR A 99 -14.63 -0.86 0.03
C THR A 99 -15.85 -0.26 -0.67
N ASN A 100 -16.01 -0.43 -1.99
CA ASN A 100 -16.98 0.38 -2.77
C ASN A 100 -17.90 -0.37 -3.74
N GLY A 101 -18.01 -1.69 -3.64
CA GLY A 101 -18.94 -2.44 -4.48
C GLY A 101 -18.44 -2.60 -5.92
N LEU A 102 -18.16 -3.86 -6.26
CA LEU A 102 -17.97 -4.43 -7.60
C LEU A 102 -18.23 -3.47 -8.76
N SER A 103 -17.19 -3.07 -9.48
CA SER A 103 -17.38 -2.48 -10.80
C SER A 103 -16.67 -3.34 -11.83
N PHE A 104 -17.40 -4.35 -12.32
CA PHE A 104 -17.17 -4.83 -13.68
C PHE A 104 -17.60 -3.70 -14.61
N PHE A 105 -16.63 -2.89 -15.02
CA PHE A 105 -16.93 -1.62 -15.67
C PHE A 105 -17.53 -1.82 -17.07
N THR A 106 -17.18 -2.89 -17.79
CA THR A 106 -17.66 -3.10 -19.17
C THR A 106 -17.75 -4.57 -19.60
N PHE A 107 -18.85 -4.93 -20.24
CA PHE A 107 -18.99 -6.19 -20.99
C PHE A 107 -18.14 -6.24 -22.26
N ARG A 108 -17.51 -5.12 -22.66
CA ARG A 108 -16.64 -5.07 -23.84
C ARG A 108 -15.31 -5.78 -23.64
N ARG A 109 -14.95 -6.14 -22.40
CA ARG A 109 -13.71 -6.87 -22.09
C ARG A 109 -13.96 -8.00 -21.09
N PRO A 110 -13.23 -9.12 -21.24
CA PRO A 110 -13.32 -10.20 -20.27
C PRO A 110 -12.77 -9.75 -18.92
N GLN A 111 -13.37 -10.29 -17.86
CA GLN A 111 -12.85 -10.14 -16.52
C GLN A 111 -11.53 -10.92 -16.37
N TYR A 112 -10.57 -10.39 -15.60
CA TYR A 112 -9.26 -10.99 -15.40
C TYR A 112 -8.84 -10.90 -13.93
N TYR A 113 -7.96 -11.81 -13.51
CA TYR A 113 -7.47 -11.87 -12.14
C TYR A 113 -6.34 -10.87 -11.93
N LEU A 114 -6.50 -10.02 -10.92
CA LEU A 114 -5.53 -9.03 -10.47
C LEU A 114 -5.04 -9.39 -9.08
N ARG A 115 -3.81 -9.01 -8.76
CA ARG A 115 -3.28 -9.17 -7.41
C ARG A 115 -4.05 -8.25 -6.46
N ASN A 116 -4.46 -8.75 -5.30
CA ASN A 116 -5.28 -7.98 -4.37
C ASN A 116 -4.45 -6.89 -3.66
N SER A 117 -4.56 -5.65 -4.08
CA SER A 117 -3.90 -4.48 -3.46
C SER A 117 -4.76 -3.76 -2.40
N GLY A 118 -5.75 -4.45 -1.81
CA GLY A 118 -6.70 -3.90 -0.83
C GLY A 118 -6.07 -3.41 0.47
N ASP A 119 -6.89 -3.15 1.47
CA ASP A 119 -6.42 -2.97 2.85
C ASP A 119 -6.81 -4.19 3.69
N PRO A 120 -5.86 -5.00 4.19
CA PRO A 120 -4.41 -4.90 4.02
C PRO A 120 -3.89 -5.43 2.67
N GLY A 121 -4.76 -6.07 1.88
CA GLY A 121 -4.41 -6.68 0.59
C GLY A 121 -3.60 -7.98 0.72
N ASP A 122 -3.05 -8.42 -0.39
CA ASP A 122 -2.13 -9.56 -0.50
C ASP A 122 -0.77 -9.20 0.09
N ILE A 123 -0.23 -10.08 0.92
CA ILE A 123 1.10 -9.95 1.53
C ILE A 123 1.89 -11.19 1.09
N THR A 124 2.84 -10.97 0.17
CA THR A 124 3.62 -12.05 -0.45
C THR A 124 4.38 -12.88 0.58
N HIS A 125 5.05 -12.20 1.51
CA HIS A 125 5.94 -12.79 2.48
C HIS A 125 5.62 -12.22 3.85
N ALA A 126 5.32 -13.06 4.83
CA ALA A 126 5.13 -12.65 6.21
C ALA A 126 5.90 -13.57 7.14
N PHE A 127 6.82 -12.99 7.91
CA PHE A 127 7.65 -13.64 8.91
C PHE A 127 7.33 -13.08 10.29
N LYS A 128 7.12 -13.98 11.25
CA LYS A 128 6.95 -13.63 12.67
C LYS A 128 7.87 -14.50 13.51
N LEU A 129 8.60 -13.89 14.43
CA LEU A 129 9.51 -14.56 15.36
C LEU A 129 9.20 -14.12 16.78
N ASN A 130 9.02 -15.09 17.67
CA ASN A 130 9.02 -14.90 19.12
C ASN A 130 10.14 -15.73 19.71
N LEU A 131 11.05 -15.10 20.44
CA LEU A 131 12.24 -15.68 21.03
C LEU A 131 12.28 -15.33 22.50
N VAL A 132 12.51 -16.31 23.36
CA VAL A 132 12.81 -16.11 24.78
C VAL A 132 14.03 -16.95 25.11
N TYR A 133 15.08 -16.29 25.56
CA TYR A 133 16.32 -16.92 25.95
C TYR A 133 16.70 -16.53 27.37
N ASP A 134 16.66 -17.52 28.25
CA ASP A 134 17.20 -17.40 29.59
C ASP A 134 18.71 -17.64 29.55
N LEU A 135 19.47 -16.62 29.92
CA LEU A 135 20.93 -16.70 29.88
C LEU A 135 21.46 -17.78 30.86
N PRO A 136 22.53 -18.50 30.49
CA PRO A 136 23.01 -19.67 31.23
C PRO A 136 23.88 -19.32 32.45
N PHE A 137 23.66 -18.16 33.07
CA PHE A 137 24.44 -17.71 34.22
C PHE A 137 23.65 -17.88 35.54
N GLY A 138 24.36 -18.29 36.59
CA GLY A 138 23.88 -18.38 37.98
C GLY A 138 23.41 -19.77 38.46
N GLU A 139 22.93 -19.83 39.70
CA GLU A 139 22.54 -21.06 40.40
C GLU A 139 21.60 -21.93 39.55
N ALA A 140 21.94 -23.22 39.40
CA ALA A 140 21.31 -24.22 38.53
C ALA A 140 21.56 -24.10 37.00
N ARG A 141 22.52 -23.30 36.53
CA ARG A 141 22.92 -23.24 35.11
C ARG A 141 24.41 -23.54 34.86
N ARG A 142 24.74 -23.81 33.59
CA ARG A 142 25.97 -24.50 33.14
C ARG A 142 27.27 -23.70 33.32
N ILE A 143 27.21 -22.39 33.61
CA ILE A 143 28.39 -21.50 33.66
C ILE A 143 28.28 -20.53 34.85
N GLY A 144 29.32 -20.50 35.72
CA GLY A 144 29.51 -19.48 36.77
C GLY A 144 29.03 -19.83 38.18
N ALA A 145 28.87 -21.12 38.49
CA ALA A 145 28.40 -21.59 39.79
C ALA A 145 29.51 -21.64 40.86
N ASP A 146 29.98 -20.47 41.31
CA ASP A 146 30.73 -20.34 42.56
C ASP A 146 29.82 -19.60 43.55
N GLY A 147 29.01 -20.36 44.31
CA GLY A 147 27.90 -19.86 45.11
C GLY A 147 28.21 -18.63 45.99
N GLY A 148 27.24 -17.73 46.13
CA GLY A 148 27.34 -16.54 47.00
C GLY A 148 26.61 -15.30 46.46
N VAL A 149 26.99 -14.11 46.95
CA VAL A 149 26.44 -12.80 46.53
C VAL A 149 26.67 -12.51 45.03
N ARG A 150 27.77 -13.02 44.47
CA ARG A 150 28.09 -12.91 43.03
C ARG A 150 27.04 -13.61 42.17
N ASP A 151 26.51 -14.74 42.63
CA ASP A 151 25.49 -15.52 41.95
C ASP A 151 24.15 -14.75 41.83
N ARG A 152 23.74 -14.06 42.91
CA ARG A 152 22.59 -13.14 42.91
C ARG A 152 22.74 -11.96 41.94
N ILE A 153 23.97 -11.55 41.62
CA ILE A 153 24.24 -10.42 40.72
C ILE A 153 24.30 -10.88 39.26
N VAL A 154 24.80 -12.09 38.99
CA VAL A 154 25.07 -12.57 37.64
C VAL A 154 23.93 -13.45 37.10
N GLY A 155 23.12 -14.07 37.96
CA GLY A 155 22.01 -14.93 37.55
C GLY A 155 20.68 -14.23 37.25
N GLY A 156 19.78 -14.99 36.60
CA GLY A 156 18.37 -14.62 36.45
C GLY A 156 18.04 -13.69 35.26
N TRP A 157 18.97 -13.54 34.32
CA TRP A 157 18.74 -12.76 33.11
C TRP A 157 17.95 -13.53 32.05
N GLN A 158 17.00 -12.84 31.44
CA GLN A 158 16.18 -13.33 30.33
C GLN A 158 16.12 -12.27 29.23
N ILE A 159 16.27 -12.71 27.99
CA ILE A 159 16.17 -11.89 26.79
C ILE A 159 14.97 -12.37 26.00
N GLY A 160 14.02 -11.47 25.76
CA GLY A 160 12.90 -11.64 24.85
C GLY A 160 13.11 -10.84 23.57
N ALA A 161 12.74 -11.43 22.43
CA ALA A 161 12.63 -10.71 21.17
C ALA A 161 11.34 -11.10 20.45
N SER A 162 10.63 -10.10 19.93
CA SER A 162 9.48 -10.28 19.05
C SER A 162 9.77 -9.54 17.76
N THR A 163 9.61 -10.18 16.61
CA THR A 163 9.84 -9.57 15.30
C THR A 163 8.72 -9.90 14.35
N ILE A 164 8.28 -8.89 13.61
CA ILE A 164 7.38 -9.01 12.48
C ILE A 164 8.09 -8.39 11.28
N ALA A 165 8.28 -9.17 10.22
CA ALA A 165 8.80 -8.70 8.95
C ALA A 165 7.88 -9.19 7.83
N ARG A 166 7.37 -8.29 7.00
CA ARG A 166 6.50 -8.66 5.89
C ARG A 166 6.77 -7.81 4.66
N SER A 167 6.56 -8.38 3.48
CA SER A 167 6.57 -7.62 2.23
C SER A 167 5.69 -6.39 2.34
N GLY A 168 6.04 -5.34 1.59
CA GLY A 168 5.28 -4.12 1.62
C GLY A 168 3.85 -4.29 1.14
N ARG A 169 3.04 -3.29 1.47
CA ARG A 169 1.67 -3.22 1.00
C ARG A 169 1.66 -3.06 -0.52
N LEU A 170 0.79 -3.80 -1.19
CA LEU A 170 0.55 -3.61 -2.61
C LEU A 170 -0.28 -2.35 -2.83
N ILE A 171 0.11 -1.56 -3.84
CA ILE A 171 -0.57 -0.34 -4.25
C ILE A 171 -0.98 -0.48 -5.71
N ASP A 172 -2.24 -0.18 -6.01
CA ASP A 172 -2.73 -0.10 -7.38
C ASP A 172 -2.66 1.35 -7.87
N LEU A 173 -1.76 1.59 -8.83
CA LEU A 173 -1.63 2.88 -9.50
C LEU A 173 -2.72 3.08 -10.57
N GLY A 174 -3.56 2.07 -10.81
CA GLY A 174 -4.73 2.16 -11.66
C GLY A 174 -4.42 2.20 -13.15
N ASN A 175 -5.24 2.94 -13.90
CA ASN A 175 -5.23 2.97 -15.36
C ASN A 175 -4.17 3.92 -15.91
N LEU A 176 -2.92 3.49 -15.91
CA LEU A 176 -1.77 4.30 -16.30
C LEU A 176 -0.93 3.65 -17.38
N ARG A 177 -0.31 4.49 -18.20
CA ARG A 177 0.65 4.06 -19.22
C ARG A 177 2.06 4.19 -18.67
N LEU A 178 2.87 3.17 -18.88
CA LEU A 178 4.31 3.22 -18.64
C LEU A 178 4.97 3.78 -19.89
N VAL A 179 5.64 4.93 -19.78
CA VAL A 179 6.43 5.51 -20.87
C VAL A 179 7.90 5.42 -20.47
N GLY A 180 8.74 4.94 -21.39
CA GLY A 180 10.19 4.85 -21.18
C GLY A 180 10.63 3.88 -20.07
N MET A 181 9.74 3.03 -19.57
CA MET A 181 10.05 2.00 -18.57
C MET A 181 9.13 0.78 -18.67
N THR A 182 9.62 -0.35 -18.20
CA THR A 182 8.87 -1.60 -18.04
C THR A 182 8.21 -1.68 -16.66
N ARG A 183 7.27 -2.61 -16.49
CA ARG A 183 6.65 -2.87 -15.18
C ARG A 183 7.66 -3.32 -14.12
N ALA A 184 8.66 -4.10 -14.52
CA ALA A 184 9.72 -4.56 -13.60
C ALA A 184 10.61 -3.40 -13.14
N GLU A 185 10.90 -2.45 -14.03
CA GLU A 185 11.62 -1.23 -13.66
C GLU A 185 10.80 -0.34 -12.74
N LEU A 186 9.50 -0.18 -13.01
CA LEU A 186 8.59 0.55 -12.12
C LEU A 186 8.58 -0.06 -10.71
N GLU A 187 8.47 -1.39 -10.61
CA GLU A 187 8.49 -2.11 -9.33
C GLU A 187 9.77 -1.81 -8.54
N LYS A 188 10.91 -1.73 -9.23
CA LYS A 188 12.21 -1.47 -8.61
C LYS A 188 12.37 -0.02 -8.15
N ILE A 189 11.79 0.93 -8.87
CA ILE A 189 11.89 2.36 -8.54
C ILE A 189 10.77 2.84 -7.61
N PHE A 190 9.73 2.03 -7.38
CA PHE A 190 8.66 2.33 -6.43
C PHE A 190 9.13 2.08 -4.98
N ASP A 191 10.08 2.90 -4.55
CA ASP A 191 10.69 2.87 -3.22
C ASP A 191 10.67 4.25 -2.57
N LEU A 192 10.97 4.29 -1.27
CA LEU A 192 11.06 5.52 -0.49
C LEU A 192 12.29 6.33 -0.89
N ARG A 193 12.07 7.61 -1.12
CA ARG A 193 13.12 8.59 -1.33
C ARG A 193 12.98 9.72 -0.33
N VAL A 194 14.02 9.95 0.45
CA VAL A 194 14.12 11.14 1.30
C VAL A 194 14.65 12.30 0.46
N ASP A 195 14.07 13.48 0.62
CA ASP A 195 14.54 14.69 -0.06
C ASP A 195 15.95 15.09 0.40
N ALA A 196 16.63 15.92 -0.40
CA ALA A 196 17.99 16.38 -0.08
C ALA A 196 18.07 17.17 1.24
N ALA A 197 16.95 17.75 1.69
CA ALA A 197 16.86 18.46 2.96
C ALA A 197 16.55 17.54 4.16
N GLY A 198 16.29 16.24 3.96
CA GLY A 198 16.02 15.28 5.03
C GLY A 198 14.68 15.45 5.74
N ARG A 199 13.73 16.20 5.18
CA ARG A 199 12.45 16.57 5.81
C ARG A 199 11.24 15.88 5.21
N LYS A 200 11.29 15.53 3.92
CA LYS A 200 10.17 14.95 3.20
C LYS A 200 10.52 13.60 2.62
N VAL A 201 9.54 12.70 2.65
CA VAL A 201 9.65 11.34 2.10
C VAL A 201 8.69 11.23 0.93
N TRP A 202 9.18 10.70 -0.18
CA TRP A 202 8.46 10.60 -1.45
C TRP A 202 8.45 9.17 -1.93
N MET A 203 7.36 8.76 -2.59
CA MET A 203 7.37 7.57 -3.43
C MET A 203 7.83 7.95 -4.83
N LEU A 204 8.69 7.11 -5.43
CA LEU A 204 9.31 7.28 -6.75
C LEU A 204 10.49 8.28 -6.80
N PRO A 205 11.39 8.11 -7.79
CA PRO A 205 12.43 9.08 -8.11
C PRO A 205 11.87 10.44 -8.53
N GLN A 206 12.62 11.51 -8.27
CA GLN A 206 12.21 12.88 -8.59
C GLN A 206 11.95 13.07 -10.10
N ASP A 207 12.79 12.49 -10.96
CA ASP A 207 12.64 12.54 -12.42
C ASP A 207 11.29 11.96 -12.86
N VAL A 208 10.89 10.83 -12.28
CA VAL A 208 9.62 10.17 -12.61
C VAL A 208 8.45 11.01 -12.13
N ILE A 209 8.52 11.59 -10.92
CA ILE A 209 7.46 12.45 -10.36
C ILE A 209 7.27 13.68 -11.25
N ASP A 210 8.35 14.40 -11.57
CA ASP A 210 8.27 15.64 -12.34
C ASP A 210 7.72 15.41 -13.76
N GLN A 211 8.20 14.35 -14.42
CA GLN A 211 7.73 14.00 -15.76
C GLN A 211 6.30 13.43 -15.75
N THR A 212 5.90 12.73 -14.68
CA THR A 212 4.50 12.32 -14.49
C THR A 212 3.62 13.55 -14.26
N ILE A 213 4.03 14.50 -13.42
CA ILE A 213 3.31 15.76 -13.19
C ILE A 213 3.13 16.54 -14.51
N ALA A 214 4.18 16.62 -15.32
CA ALA A 214 4.12 17.22 -16.65
C ALA A 214 3.15 16.47 -17.57
N ALA A 215 3.16 15.13 -17.55
CA ALA A 215 2.25 14.30 -18.34
C ALA A 215 0.77 14.47 -17.98
N PHE A 216 0.47 14.76 -16.71
CA PHE A 216 -0.89 15.03 -16.22
C PHE A 216 -1.29 16.52 -16.34
N SER A 217 -0.35 17.40 -16.66
CA SER A 217 -0.58 18.84 -16.86
C SER A 217 -0.90 19.14 -18.32
N VAL A 218 -2.13 18.85 -18.73
CA VAL A 218 -2.60 19.04 -20.12
C VAL A 218 -3.20 20.43 -20.34
N SER A 219 -3.08 20.96 -21.57
CA SER A 219 -3.69 22.22 -21.98
C SER A 219 -4.30 22.10 -23.38
N ALA A 220 -5.58 22.43 -23.50
CA ALA A 220 -6.30 22.39 -24.78
C ALA A 220 -5.89 23.51 -25.75
N THR A 221 -5.19 24.55 -25.27
CA THR A 221 -4.76 25.70 -26.08
C THR A 221 -3.28 25.62 -26.49
N SER A 222 -2.54 24.64 -25.98
CA SER A 222 -1.13 24.44 -26.31
C SER A 222 -0.99 23.60 -27.60
N PRO A 223 -0.10 23.96 -28.54
CA PRO A 223 0.17 23.15 -29.72
C PRO A 223 0.65 21.72 -29.41
N THR A 224 1.28 21.53 -28.25
CA THR A 224 1.79 20.22 -27.80
C THR A 224 0.77 19.44 -26.97
N GLY A 225 -0.36 20.04 -26.61
CA GLY A 225 -1.36 19.45 -25.70
C GLY A 225 -0.97 19.49 -24.21
N TYR A 226 0.23 19.94 -23.87
CA TYR A 226 0.72 20.09 -22.49
C TYR A 226 0.71 21.56 -22.06
N ALA A 227 0.43 21.81 -20.78
CA ALA A 227 0.48 23.16 -20.20
C ALA A 227 1.90 23.74 -20.15
N GLY A 228 2.93 22.88 -20.22
CA GLY A 228 4.34 23.26 -20.29
C GLY A 228 5.10 22.45 -21.36
N ALA A 229 6.39 22.26 -21.12
CA ALA A 229 7.21 21.40 -21.98
C ALA A 229 6.65 19.96 -21.98
N PRO A 230 6.61 19.28 -23.15
CA PRO A 230 6.22 17.89 -23.20
C PRO A 230 7.10 17.02 -22.29
N PRO A 231 6.52 16.04 -21.59
CA PRO A 231 7.31 15.13 -20.75
C PRO A 231 8.28 14.31 -21.60
N THR A 232 9.44 13.99 -21.03
CA THR A 232 10.51 13.22 -21.66
C THR A 232 11.05 12.15 -20.72
N GLY A 233 11.74 11.14 -21.26
CA GLY A 233 12.31 10.06 -20.47
C GLY A 233 11.26 9.08 -19.96
N ARG A 234 11.39 8.67 -18.69
CA ARG A 234 10.52 7.67 -18.06
C ARG A 234 9.49 8.30 -17.13
N TYR A 235 8.22 7.94 -17.28
CA TYR A 235 7.13 8.49 -16.49
C TYR A 235 5.85 7.66 -16.58
N LEU A 236 4.92 7.97 -15.67
CA LEU A 236 3.56 7.47 -15.72
C LEU A 236 2.71 8.49 -16.50
N ALA A 237 1.98 8.03 -17.51
CA ALA A 237 1.11 8.90 -18.30
C ALA A 237 -0.37 8.53 -18.09
N PRO A 238 -1.29 9.49 -18.26
CA PRO A 238 -2.72 9.18 -18.28
C PRO A 238 -3.03 8.13 -19.35
N ALA A 239 -4.07 7.32 -19.15
CA ALA A 239 -4.48 6.34 -20.14
C ALA A 239 -4.85 7.00 -21.48
N ASN A 240 -5.53 8.14 -21.43
CA ASN A 240 -5.83 8.94 -22.61
C ASN A 240 -4.59 9.68 -23.09
N GLY A 241 -4.27 9.50 -24.37
CA GLY A 241 -3.20 10.19 -25.06
C GLY A 241 -3.59 10.53 -26.50
N PRO A 242 -2.72 11.25 -27.23
CA PRO A 242 -2.95 11.60 -28.63
C PRO A 242 -3.06 10.38 -29.55
N ASP A 243 -2.47 9.26 -29.17
CA ASP A 243 -2.43 7.99 -29.89
C ASP A 243 -3.59 7.05 -29.53
N CYS A 244 -4.22 7.25 -28.37
CA CYS A 244 -5.36 6.43 -27.94
C CYS A 244 -6.26 7.20 -26.98
N ILE A 245 -7.53 7.32 -27.36
CA ILE A 245 -8.58 7.94 -26.56
C ILE A 245 -9.50 6.84 -26.03
N GLU A 246 -9.59 6.69 -24.71
CA GLU A 246 -10.55 5.79 -24.08
C GLU A 246 -11.96 6.32 -24.30
N VAL A 247 -12.86 5.41 -24.66
CA VAL A 247 -14.25 5.75 -24.99
C VAL A 247 -14.99 6.29 -23.75
N ASP A 248 -14.57 5.89 -22.55
CA ASP A 248 -14.98 6.54 -21.31
C ASP A 248 -13.88 6.40 -20.22
N SER A 249 -13.33 7.54 -19.82
CA SER A 249 -12.20 7.66 -18.89
C SER A 249 -12.59 7.46 -17.43
N GLY A 250 -13.88 7.60 -17.11
CA GLY A 250 -14.39 7.47 -15.77
C GLY A 250 -14.31 6.04 -15.27
N ALA A 251 -14.37 5.04 -16.14
CA ALA A 251 -14.56 3.65 -15.73
C ALA A 251 -13.30 2.77 -15.84
N ARG A 252 -12.10 3.37 -16.01
CA ARG A 252 -10.80 2.66 -16.03
C ARG A 252 -10.81 1.42 -16.94
N TYR A 253 -11.36 1.53 -18.14
CA TYR A 253 -11.48 0.39 -19.06
C TYR A 253 -10.15 -0.16 -19.56
N GLY A 254 -9.04 0.55 -19.34
CA GLY A 254 -7.70 0.22 -19.84
C GLY A 254 -7.69 -0.11 -21.31
N GLN A 255 -8.48 0.62 -22.09
CA GLN A 255 -8.46 0.51 -23.54
C GLN A 255 -7.13 0.98 -24.09
N CYS A 256 -6.60 2.03 -23.47
CA CYS A 256 -5.38 2.71 -23.88
C CYS A 256 -4.21 2.52 -22.89
N ALA A 257 -4.42 1.78 -21.79
CA ALA A 257 -3.41 1.51 -20.78
C ALA A 257 -3.70 0.22 -20.00
N SER A 258 -2.93 -0.08 -18.95
CA SER A 258 -3.23 -1.21 -18.07
C SER A 258 -4.39 -0.87 -17.14
N GLN A 259 -5.53 -1.55 -17.23
CA GLN A 259 -6.72 -1.37 -16.37
C GLN A 259 -6.38 -1.22 -14.87
N SER A 260 -5.35 -1.93 -14.40
CA SER A 260 -4.80 -1.84 -13.05
C SER A 260 -3.29 -2.09 -13.11
N LEU A 261 -2.54 -1.36 -12.29
CA LEU A 261 -1.08 -1.37 -12.26
C LEU A 261 -0.64 -1.53 -10.80
N VAL A 262 -0.59 -2.79 -10.36
CA VAL A 262 -0.23 -3.14 -8.99
C VAL A 262 1.27 -3.23 -8.83
N VAL A 263 1.79 -2.50 -7.84
CA VAL A 263 3.20 -2.47 -7.41
C VAL A 263 3.35 -2.76 -5.91
N THR A 264 4.49 -3.31 -5.50
CA THR A 264 4.79 -3.59 -4.09
C THR A 264 5.51 -2.43 -3.45
N GLY A 265 4.98 -1.89 -2.35
CA GLY A 265 5.65 -0.87 -1.57
C GLY A 265 6.82 -1.39 -0.71
N PRO A 266 7.41 -0.50 0.10
CA PRO A 266 8.54 -0.81 0.98
C PRO A 266 8.18 -1.85 2.04
N MET A 267 9.18 -2.66 2.44
CA MET A 267 9.00 -3.72 3.42
C MET A 267 8.65 -3.18 4.82
N PHE A 268 7.70 -3.82 5.50
CA PHE A 268 7.40 -3.54 6.90
C PHE A 268 8.27 -4.42 7.81
N ARG A 269 8.96 -3.83 8.79
CA ARG A 269 9.76 -4.55 9.79
C ARG A 269 9.65 -3.86 11.15
N GLN A 270 9.35 -4.64 12.19
CA GLN A 270 9.36 -4.16 13.57
C GLN A 270 9.95 -5.24 14.47
N THR A 271 10.84 -4.83 15.38
CA THR A 271 11.44 -5.69 16.38
C THR A 271 11.34 -5.05 17.74
N ASP A 272 10.76 -5.78 18.69
CA ASP A 272 10.66 -5.39 20.09
C ASP A 272 11.58 -6.30 20.90
N LEU A 273 12.33 -5.73 21.84
CA LEU A 273 13.27 -6.44 22.69
C LEU A 273 12.92 -6.22 24.16
N ARG A 274 13.01 -7.26 24.97
CA ARG A 274 12.92 -7.18 26.44
C ARG A 274 14.18 -7.80 27.03
N VAL A 275 14.81 -7.11 27.95
CA VAL A 275 15.85 -7.68 28.81
C VAL A 275 15.36 -7.57 30.23
N SER A 276 15.16 -8.70 30.89
CA SER A 276 14.74 -8.77 32.29
C SER A 276 15.78 -9.48 33.13
N LYS A 277 15.85 -9.08 34.39
CA LYS A 277 16.61 -9.74 35.44
C LYS A 277 15.67 -10.01 36.61
N ARG A 278 15.57 -11.27 37.00
CA ARG A 278 14.84 -11.69 38.19
C ARG A 278 15.80 -12.16 39.27
N THR A 279 15.65 -11.63 40.48
CA THR A 279 16.47 -12.00 41.64
C THR A 279 15.59 -12.23 42.86
N ARG A 280 15.87 -13.31 43.60
CA ARG A 280 15.21 -13.60 44.87
C ARG A 280 15.78 -12.72 45.98
N VAL A 281 14.91 -11.93 46.61
CA VAL A 281 15.29 -10.97 47.66
C VAL A 281 15.36 -11.70 49.01
N ALA A 282 14.22 -12.18 49.52
CA ALA A 282 14.12 -12.92 50.78
C ALA A 282 12.94 -13.89 50.76
N GLY A 283 13.10 -15.10 51.30
CA GLY A 283 12.02 -16.09 51.34
C GLY A 283 11.41 -16.37 49.96
N ARG A 284 10.09 -16.21 49.84
CA ARG A 284 9.32 -16.34 48.58
C ARG A 284 9.28 -15.07 47.74
N THR A 285 9.83 -13.97 48.26
CA THR A 285 9.79 -12.65 47.62
C THR A 285 10.80 -12.56 46.48
N ASP A 286 10.32 -12.18 45.29
CA ASP A 286 11.14 -11.96 44.11
C ASP A 286 10.99 -10.54 43.54
N PHE A 287 12.10 -10.03 43.02
CA PHE A 287 12.17 -8.74 42.36
C PHE A 287 12.58 -8.95 40.90
N GLU A 288 11.86 -8.33 39.98
CA GLU A 288 12.17 -8.30 38.57
C GLU A 288 12.38 -6.85 38.12
N LEU A 289 13.52 -6.62 37.48
CA LEU A 289 13.82 -5.40 36.74
C LEU A 289 13.86 -5.74 35.25
N ALA A 290 13.11 -5.03 34.43
CA ALA A 290 13.13 -5.21 32.99
C ALA A 290 13.21 -3.90 32.24
N ILE A 291 13.93 -3.94 31.12
CA ILE A 291 13.98 -2.88 30.12
C ILE A 291 13.33 -3.44 28.87
N GLU A 292 12.31 -2.75 28.37
CA GLU A 292 11.67 -3.08 27.10
C GLU A 292 11.94 -1.97 26.09
N MET A 293 12.46 -2.36 24.94
CA MET A 293 12.71 -1.51 23.79
C MET A 293 11.70 -1.88 22.71
N LEU A 294 10.62 -1.11 22.62
CA LEU A 294 9.65 -1.21 21.54
C LEU A 294 10.21 -0.50 20.31
N ASN A 295 10.10 -1.13 19.14
CA ASN A 295 10.83 -0.71 17.93
C ASN A 295 12.32 -0.48 18.24
N ALA A 296 12.98 -1.53 18.73
CA ALA A 296 14.36 -1.49 19.24
C ALA A 296 15.37 -0.93 18.23
N PHE A 297 15.12 -1.08 16.92
CA PHE A 297 15.99 -0.55 15.86
C PHE A 297 15.62 0.86 15.38
N ASN A 298 14.55 1.46 15.92
CA ASN A 298 14.04 2.76 15.47
C ASN A 298 13.77 2.81 13.96
N GLN A 299 13.24 1.72 13.40
CA GLN A 299 12.93 1.64 11.97
C GLN A 299 11.55 2.26 11.73
N PRO A 300 11.45 3.36 10.96
CA PRO A 300 10.15 3.87 10.53
C PRO A 300 9.55 2.96 9.46
N ASN A 301 8.27 2.64 9.60
CA ASN A 301 7.52 1.91 8.60
C ASN A 301 6.50 2.86 7.97
N PHE A 302 6.69 3.20 6.71
CA PHE A 302 5.84 4.14 6.00
C PHE A 302 4.66 3.46 5.32
N VAL A 303 3.53 4.16 5.23
CA VAL A 303 2.41 3.75 4.36
C VAL A 303 2.70 4.27 2.95
N PRO A 304 2.95 3.41 1.95
CA PRO A 304 3.24 3.86 0.60
C PRO A 304 2.02 4.57 -0.01
N VAL A 305 2.29 5.63 -0.75
CA VAL A 305 1.27 6.38 -1.52
C VAL A 305 1.38 6.08 -3.00
N GLY A 306 0.24 6.02 -3.68
CA GLY A 306 0.18 5.70 -5.11
C GLY A 306 0.47 6.87 -6.03
N GLY A 307 0.52 8.12 -5.55
CA GLY A 307 0.86 9.31 -6.37
C GLY A 307 -0.18 9.74 -7.41
N VAL A 308 -0.88 8.79 -8.04
CA VAL A 308 -1.41 8.96 -9.40
C VAL A 308 -2.87 8.50 -9.55
N ALA A 309 -3.52 7.97 -8.50
CA ALA A 309 -4.78 7.24 -8.68
C ALA A 309 -5.91 7.50 -7.67
N THR A 310 -6.67 8.59 -7.85
CA THR A 310 -8.15 8.54 -7.76
C THR A 310 -8.75 9.54 -8.77
N ASN A 311 -9.94 9.23 -9.27
CA ASN A 311 -10.56 9.68 -10.54
C ASN A 311 -10.88 11.19 -10.70
N THR A 312 -10.22 12.05 -9.94
CA THR A 312 -10.39 13.52 -9.96
C THR A 312 -9.20 14.24 -9.33
N ALA A 313 -8.19 13.53 -8.81
CA ALA A 313 -6.97 14.13 -8.26
C ALA A 313 -5.85 13.95 -9.28
N VAL A 314 -5.68 14.99 -10.09
CA VAL A 314 -4.70 15.08 -11.17
C VAL A 314 -3.31 14.72 -10.63
N GLY A 315 -2.61 13.79 -11.30
CA GLY A 315 -1.22 13.42 -11.00
C GLY A 315 -0.20 14.56 -11.16
N ASN A 316 -0.68 15.80 -11.25
CA ASN A 316 0.09 17.04 -11.34
C ASN A 316 0.38 17.70 -9.98
N ASN A 317 -0.18 17.19 -8.88
CA ASN A 317 0.11 17.70 -7.54
C ASN A 317 1.21 16.86 -6.89
N ILE A 318 2.33 17.50 -6.59
CA ILE A 318 3.46 16.86 -5.95
C ILE A 318 3.08 16.21 -4.61
N ASN A 319 2.16 16.80 -3.85
CA ASN A 319 1.74 16.30 -2.54
C ASN A 319 1.12 14.89 -2.60
N ASN A 320 0.61 14.46 -3.76
CA ASN A 320 0.05 13.11 -3.92
C ASN A 320 1.13 12.01 -3.82
N TYR A 321 2.39 12.37 -4.05
CA TYR A 321 3.56 11.48 -3.96
C TYR A 321 4.25 11.56 -2.59
N GLU A 322 3.84 12.50 -1.73
CA GLU A 322 4.42 12.67 -0.39
C GLU A 322 3.90 11.59 0.57
N VAL A 323 4.83 10.95 1.25
CA VAL A 323 4.56 9.96 2.29
C VAL A 323 4.58 10.65 3.64
N THR A 324 3.40 10.79 4.26
CA THR A 324 3.24 11.53 5.52
C THR A 324 2.84 10.65 6.69
N THR A 325 2.49 9.38 6.45
CA THR A 325 1.96 8.48 7.47
C THR A 325 2.87 7.30 7.75
N LEU A 326 2.97 6.95 9.03
CA LEU A 326 3.66 5.77 9.53
C LEU A 326 2.65 4.71 9.93
N THR A 327 3.07 3.45 9.92
CA THR A 327 2.29 2.28 10.33
C THR A 327 3.07 1.42 11.32
N GLY A 328 2.36 0.54 12.02
CA GLY A 328 2.90 -0.26 13.12
C GLY A 328 2.48 0.28 14.49
N THR A 329 2.66 -0.54 15.52
CA THR A 329 2.21 -0.23 16.88
C THR A 329 3.09 0.83 17.54
N ASN A 330 4.38 0.87 17.18
CA ASN A 330 5.38 1.79 17.72
C ASN A 330 6.16 2.43 16.57
N THR A 331 5.74 3.63 16.16
CA THR A 331 6.29 4.36 15.01
C THR A 331 7.68 4.94 15.27
N SER A 332 8.07 5.05 16.54
CA SER A 332 9.41 5.42 17.01
C SER A 332 9.87 4.45 18.10
N ARG A 333 11.17 4.45 18.40
CA ARG A 333 11.71 3.68 19.51
C ARG A 333 11.15 4.19 20.84
N GLN A 334 10.56 3.30 21.63
CA GLN A 334 10.16 3.58 23.00
C GLN A 334 10.93 2.66 23.94
N ILE A 335 11.46 3.23 25.02
CA ILE A 335 12.17 2.48 26.05
C ILE A 335 11.37 2.63 27.34
N GLN A 336 10.96 1.51 27.93
CA GLN A 336 10.27 1.49 29.21
C GLN A 336 11.00 0.63 30.22
N LEU A 337 11.03 1.14 31.46
CA LEU A 337 11.55 0.43 32.62
C LEU A 337 10.37 -0.17 33.38
N VAL A 338 10.42 -1.47 33.60
CA VAL A 338 9.40 -2.19 34.35
C VAL A 338 10.05 -2.78 35.58
N THR A 339 9.49 -2.47 36.75
CA THR A 339 9.83 -3.13 38.01
C THR A 339 8.63 -3.93 38.48
N ARG A 340 8.89 -5.14 38.99
CA ARG A 340 7.86 -5.97 39.61
C ARG A 340 8.42 -6.53 40.90
N PHE A 341 7.59 -6.50 41.94
CA PHE A 341 7.88 -7.05 43.25
C PHE A 341 6.75 -8.02 43.58
N ASN A 342 7.08 -9.30 43.77
CA ASN A 342 6.13 -10.34 44.12
C ASN A 342 6.46 -10.82 45.54
N TRP A 343 5.47 -10.93 46.42
CA TRP A 343 5.62 -11.37 47.81
C TRP A 343 4.58 -12.41 48.20
#